data_AF-A0A317HH84-F1
#
_entry.id   AF-A0A317HH84-F1
#
_cell.length_a   1.000
_cell.length_b   1.000
_cell.length_c   1.000
_cell.angle_alpha   90.00
_cell.angle_beta   90.00
_cell.angle_gamma   90.00
#
_symmetry.space_group_name_H-M   'P 1'
#
loop_
_entity.id
_entity.type
_entity.pdbx_description
1 polymer ?
#
loop_
_entity_poly.entity_id
_entity_poly.type
_entity_poly.pdbx_seq_one_letter_code
_entity_poly.pdbx_strand_id
1 'polypeptide(L)'
;MEREIRRLGLEGVIAKRRDSRYEPGQRSDAWVKVKFSPAQEFVIGGYKPAAPNFESLLVGYHGDEGQLYFAGKVRAGLTPPLRAAMFPRLGQQPTAPCPFVNLPNSAERSR
;
A
#
# COMPACT_ATOMS: atom_id res chain seq x y z
N MET A 1 24.98 8.13 -4.36
CA MET A 1 24.15 7.26 -5.23
C MET A 1 22.67 7.64 -5.16
N GLU A 2 21.99 7.48 -4.02
CA GLU A 2 20.57 7.85 -3.87
C GLU A 2 20.25 9.28 -4.33
N ARG A 3 21.03 10.26 -3.84
CA ARG A 3 20.89 11.68 -4.23
C ARG A 3 20.87 11.87 -5.76
N GLU A 4 21.73 11.15 -6.46
CA GLU A 4 21.88 11.29 -7.91
C GLU A 4 20.73 10.63 -8.67
N ILE A 5 20.29 9.44 -8.23
CA ILE A 5 19.14 8.75 -8.82
C ILE A 5 17.86 9.57 -8.62
N ARG A 6 17.69 10.16 -7.44
CA ARG A 6 16.60 11.11 -7.16
C ARG A 6 16.70 12.37 -8.04
N ARG A 7 17.90 12.93 -8.23
CA ARG A 7 18.14 14.09 -9.12
C ARG A 7 17.73 13.79 -10.56
N LEU A 8 17.97 12.56 -11.02
CA LEU A 8 17.60 12.09 -12.36
C LEU A 8 16.12 11.68 -12.49
N GLY A 9 15.33 11.71 -11.40
CA GLY A 9 13.92 11.33 -11.43
C GLY A 9 13.67 9.84 -11.63
N LEU A 10 14.65 8.99 -11.34
CA LEU A 10 14.55 7.53 -11.53
C LEU A 10 13.96 6.84 -10.29
N GLU A 11 13.22 5.74 -10.50
CA GLU A 11 12.63 4.93 -9.41
C GLU A 11 13.70 4.37 -8.45
N GLY A 12 14.85 3.99 -9.01
CA GLY A 12 15.85 3.19 -8.33
C GLY A 12 16.93 2.65 -9.26
N VAL A 13 17.65 1.64 -8.78
CA VAL A 13 18.68 0.91 -9.54
C VAL A 13 18.55 -0.60 -9.37
N ILE A 14 19.08 -1.32 -10.35
CA ILE A 14 19.33 -2.77 -10.26
C ILE A 14 20.84 -2.97 -10.17
N ALA A 15 21.32 -3.45 -9.02
CA ALA A 15 22.71 -3.83 -8.83
C ALA A 15 22.89 -5.30 -9.21
N LYS A 16 23.83 -5.61 -10.10
CA LYS A 16 24.13 -6.97 -10.57
C LYS A 16 25.57 -7.32 -10.19
N ARG A 17 25.79 -8.49 -9.56
CA ARG A 17 27.15 -8.99 -9.31
C ARG A 17 27.84 -9.27 -10.64
N ARG A 18 29.05 -8.74 -10.80
CA ARG A 18 29.80 -8.75 -12.06
C ARG A 18 30.09 -10.18 -12.57
N ASP A 19 30.30 -11.11 -11.64
CA ASP A 19 30.65 -12.51 -11.87
C ASP A 19 29.43 -13.46 -11.85
N SER A 20 28.22 -12.92 -11.73
CA SER A 20 27.01 -13.75 -11.71
C SER A 20 26.61 -14.27 -13.08
N ARG A 21 26.12 -15.52 -13.12
CA ARG A 21 25.45 -16.08 -14.30
C ARG A 21 23.98 -15.63 -14.31
N TYR A 22 23.40 -15.62 -15.50
CA TYR A 22 21.97 -15.42 -15.65
C TYR A 22 21.20 -16.71 -15.32
N GLU A 23 20.19 -16.61 -14.46
CA GLU A 23 19.38 -17.75 -13.99
C GLU A 23 17.91 -17.56 -14.43
N PRO A 24 17.49 -18.15 -15.56
CA PRO A 24 16.15 -17.95 -16.09
C PRO A 24 15.06 -18.39 -15.10
N GLY A 25 14.07 -17.51 -14.87
CA GLY A 25 12.91 -17.81 -14.02
C GLY A 25 13.19 -17.81 -12.52
N GLN A 26 14.43 -17.52 -12.09
CA GLN A 26 14.81 -17.54 -10.68
C GLN A 26 14.99 -16.14 -10.10
N ARG A 27 14.67 -16.00 -8.81
CA ARG A 27 15.05 -14.81 -8.03
C ARG A 27 16.41 -15.07 -7.39
N SER A 28 17.42 -14.38 -7.90
CA SER A 28 18.81 -14.54 -7.46
C SER A 28 19.27 -13.34 -6.62
N ASP A 29 20.00 -13.59 -5.54
CA ASP A 29 20.61 -12.54 -4.71
C ASP A 29 21.78 -11.83 -5.42
N ALA A 30 22.16 -12.32 -6.60
CA ALA A 30 23.10 -11.63 -7.46
C ALA A 30 22.54 -10.34 -8.07
N TRP A 31 21.22 -10.19 -8.15
CA TRP A 31 20.53 -9.04 -8.76
C TRP A 31 19.60 -8.39 -7.73
N VAL A 32 20.03 -7.26 -7.17
CA VAL A 32 19.29 -6.56 -6.11
C VAL A 32 18.61 -5.32 -6.68
N LYS A 33 17.28 -5.24 -6.54
CA LYS A 33 16.50 -4.03 -6.85
C LYS A 33 16.47 -3.11 -5.63
N VAL A 34 16.98 -1.90 -5.79
CA VAL A 34 16.92 -0.84 -4.78
C VAL A 34 16.02 0.26 -5.29
N LYS A 35 14.90 0.51 -4.61
CA LYS A 35 13.98 1.62 -4.89
C LYS A 35 14.11 2.68 -3.81
N PHE A 36 13.93 3.95 -4.18
CA PHE A 36 14.00 5.07 -3.22
C PHE A 36 12.63 5.66 -2.89
N SER A 37 11.56 5.12 -3.48
CA SER A 37 10.20 5.43 -3.08
C SER A 37 9.87 4.74 -1.77
N PRO A 38 9.42 5.47 -0.74
CA PRO A 38 8.98 4.85 0.51
C PRO A 38 7.81 3.92 0.21
N ALA A 39 7.88 2.72 0.75
CA ALA A 39 6.84 1.70 0.64
C ALA A 39 6.64 1.09 2.02
N GLN A 40 5.38 0.83 2.35
CA GLN A 40 5.00 0.21 3.60
C GLN A 40 3.76 -0.63 3.36
N GLU A 41 3.64 -1.71 4.12
CA GLU A 41 2.44 -2.53 4.15
C GLU A 41 1.41 -1.92 5.11
N PHE A 42 0.14 -1.97 4.71
CA PHE A 42 -0.96 -1.45 5.51
C PHE A 42 -2.09 -2.45 5.59
N VAL A 43 -2.82 -2.40 6.70
CA VAL A 43 -4.02 -3.20 6.96
C VAL A 43 -5.24 -2.42 6.50
N ILE A 44 -6.13 -3.08 5.78
CA ILE A 44 -7.43 -2.52 5.41
C ILE A 44 -8.35 -2.60 6.63
N GLY A 45 -8.69 -1.44 7.21
CA GLY A 45 -9.63 -1.35 8.33
C GLY A 45 -11.03 -0.90 7.93
N GLY A 46 -11.24 -0.56 6.66
CA GLY A 46 -12.55 -0.19 6.13
C GLY A 46 -12.51 0.30 4.69
N TYR A 47 -13.67 0.69 4.17
CA TYR A 47 -13.81 1.25 2.83
C TYR A 47 -14.93 2.29 2.80
N LYS A 48 -14.89 3.19 1.81
CA LYS A 48 -16.00 4.10 1.51
C LYS A 48 -16.89 3.47 0.43
N PRO A 49 -18.14 3.07 0.74
CA PRO A 49 -19.03 2.45 -0.25
C PRO A 49 -19.34 3.40 -1.41
N ALA A 50 -19.43 2.85 -2.63
CA ALA A 50 -19.87 3.58 -3.81
C ALA A 50 -20.37 2.58 -4.85
N ALA A 51 -21.68 2.50 -5.06
CA ALA A 51 -22.28 1.51 -5.96
C ALA A 51 -21.68 1.62 -7.39
N PRO A 52 -21.31 0.50 -8.02
CA PRO A 52 -21.54 -0.90 -7.61
C PRO A 52 -20.46 -1.50 -6.67
N ASN A 53 -19.44 -0.75 -6.26
CA ASN A 53 -18.29 -1.22 -5.46
C ASN A 53 -17.98 -0.27 -4.27
N PHE A 54 -16.78 0.30 -4.27
CA PHE A 54 -16.26 1.24 -3.28
C PHE A 54 -15.38 2.31 -3.94
N GLU A 55 -15.32 3.49 -3.31
CA GLU A 55 -14.55 4.65 -3.80
C GLU A 55 -13.09 4.60 -3.33
N SER A 56 -12.86 4.23 -2.07
CA SER A 56 -11.55 4.25 -1.44
C SER A 56 -11.43 3.23 -0.32
N LEU A 57 -10.22 2.70 -0.11
CA LEU A 57 -9.90 1.93 1.10
C LEU A 57 -9.44 2.86 2.21
N LEU A 58 -9.79 2.53 3.45
CA LEU A 58 -9.21 3.11 4.66
C LEU A 58 -8.14 2.14 5.15
N VAL A 59 -6.90 2.61 5.24
CA VAL A 59 -5.76 1.77 5.59
C VAL A 59 -5.05 2.29 6.83
N GLY A 60 -4.40 1.39 7.56
CA GLY A 60 -3.66 1.70 8.78
C GLY A 60 -2.50 0.77 9.04
N TYR A 61 -1.80 1.01 10.14
CA TYR A 61 -0.72 0.16 10.65
C TYR A 61 -0.95 -0.11 12.15
N HIS A 62 -0.42 -1.24 12.63
CA HIS A 62 -0.50 -1.55 14.06
C HIS A 62 0.58 -0.79 14.82
N GLY A 63 0.19 -0.15 15.93
CA GLY A 63 1.12 0.36 16.94
C GLY A 63 1.65 -0.75 17.83
N ASP A 64 2.49 -0.38 18.80
CA ASP A 64 3.22 -1.33 19.65
C ASP A 64 2.30 -2.21 20.51
N GLU A 65 1.13 -1.69 20.92
CA GLU A 65 0.15 -2.44 21.71
C GLU A 65 -0.96 -3.07 20.83
N GLY A 66 -0.74 -3.16 19.51
CA GLY A 66 -1.65 -3.80 18.57
C GLY A 66 -2.85 -2.95 18.14
N GLN A 67 -2.92 -1.67 18.53
CA GLN A 67 -3.99 -0.78 18.03
C GLN A 67 -3.78 -0.46 16.55
N LEU A 68 -4.87 -0.39 15.78
CA LEU A 68 -4.82 0.01 14.38
C LEU A 68 -4.93 1.53 14.26
N TYR A 69 -3.86 2.18 13.81
CA TYR A 69 -3.81 3.61 13.53
C TYR A 69 -4.13 3.89 12.07
N PHE A 70 -5.04 4.83 11.83
CA PHE A 70 -5.40 5.29 10.49
C PHE A 70 -4.21 5.99 9.83
N ALA A 71 -3.78 5.48 8.67
CA ALA A 71 -2.69 6.03 7.88
C ALA A 71 -3.18 6.89 6.71
N GLY A 72 -4.34 6.56 6.14
CA GLY A 72 -4.87 7.32 5.03
C GLY A 72 -5.96 6.63 4.21
N LYS A 73 -6.40 7.32 3.16
CA LYS A 73 -7.36 6.81 2.18
C LYS A 73 -6.62 6.46 0.90
N VAL A 74 -6.79 5.24 0.40
CA VAL A 74 -6.20 4.80 -0.87
C VAL A 74 -7.26 4.81 -1.97
N ARG A 75 -7.00 5.61 -3.01
CA ARG A 75 -7.88 5.77 -4.19
C ARG A 75 -7.19 5.36 -5.50
N ALA A 76 -5.93 5.79 -5.65
CA ALA A 76 -5.12 5.52 -6.82
C ALA A 76 -4.61 4.06 -6.84
N GLY A 77 -4.36 3.53 -8.05
CA GLY A 77 -3.89 2.14 -8.23
C GLY A 77 -4.97 1.06 -8.16
N LEU A 78 -6.20 1.41 -7.76
CA LEU A 78 -7.34 0.50 -7.72
C LEU A 78 -8.12 0.55 -9.05
N THR A 79 -7.69 -0.27 -10.01
CA THR A 79 -8.35 -0.37 -11.32
C THR A 79 -9.78 -0.92 -11.20
N PRO A 80 -10.69 -0.66 -12.16
CA PRO A 80 -12.05 -1.19 -12.09
C PRO A 80 -12.13 -2.72 -11.92
N PRO A 81 -11.33 -3.54 -12.65
CA PRO A 81 -11.31 -4.98 -12.43
C PRO A 81 -10.85 -5.37 -11.03
N LEU A 82 -9.85 -4.68 -10.49
CA LEU A 82 -9.35 -4.94 -9.13
C LEU A 82 -10.40 -4.61 -8.08
N ARG A 83 -11.12 -3.49 -8.22
CA ARG A 83 -12.22 -3.13 -7.30
C ARG A 83 -13.33 -4.18 -7.32
N ALA A 84 -13.75 -4.64 -8.50
CA ALA A 84 -14.77 -5.67 -8.64
C ALA A 84 -14.33 -7.01 -8.01
N ALA A 85 -13.05 -7.38 -8.14
CA ALA A 85 -12.51 -8.59 -7.53
C ALA A 85 -12.36 -8.49 -6.01
N MET A 86 -12.05 -7.30 -5.48
CA MET A 86 -11.85 -7.08 -4.04
C MET A 86 -13.16 -6.88 -3.28
N PHE A 87 -14.14 -6.20 -3.87
CA PHE A 87 -15.37 -5.78 -3.16
C PHE A 87 -16.13 -6.93 -2.48
N PRO A 88 -16.30 -8.13 -3.09
CA PRO A 88 -16.93 -9.26 -2.42
C PRO A 88 -16.19 -9.71 -1.16
N ARG A 89 -14.86 -9.61 -1.13
CA ARG A 89 -14.04 -10.01 0.04
C ARG A 89 -14.17 -9.00 1.19
N LEU A 90 -14.27 -7.71 0.86
CA LEU A 90 -14.48 -6.66 1.85
C LEU A 90 -15.85 -6.79 2.54
N GLY A 91 -16.89 -7.20 1.80
CA GLY A 91 -18.24 -7.42 2.32
C GLY A 91 -18.39 -8.68 3.19
N GLN A 92 -17.44 -9.61 3.15
CA GLN A 92 -17.45 -10.84 3.96
C GLN A 92 -16.90 -10.66 5.38
N GLN A 93 -16.20 -9.55 5.65
CA GLN A 93 -15.67 -9.20 6.97
C GLN A 93 -16.20 -7.86 7.50
N PRO A 94 -17.52 -7.71 7.70
CA PRO A 94 -18.04 -6.58 8.45
C PRO A 94 -17.59 -6.70 9.91
N THR A 95 -16.76 -5.76 10.37
CA THR A 95 -16.36 -5.66 11.78
C THR A 95 -17.05 -4.45 12.38
N ALA A 96 -17.84 -4.69 13.44
CA ALA A 96 -18.26 -3.67 14.37
C ALA A 96 -17.64 -4.01 15.74
N PRO A 97 -17.00 -3.07 16.46
CA PRO A 97 -16.87 -1.63 16.18
C PRO A 97 -15.77 -1.28 15.14
N CYS A 98 -15.65 0.03 14.82
CA CYS A 98 -14.57 0.54 13.96
C CYS A 98 -13.20 0.14 14.51
N PRO A 99 -12.29 -0.45 13.71
CA PRO A 99 -11.02 -0.94 14.22
C PRO A 99 -9.98 0.16 14.46
N PHE A 100 -10.19 1.37 13.92
CA PHE A 100 -9.24 2.46 14.02
C PHE A 100 -9.41 3.24 15.33
N VAL A 101 -8.31 3.48 16.04
CA VAL A 101 -8.32 4.26 17.29
C VAL A 101 -8.36 5.78 17.06
N ASN A 102 -7.96 6.25 15.88
CA ASN A 102 -7.83 7.66 15.55
C ASN A 102 -8.46 8.01 14.18
N LEU A 103 -9.47 7.26 13.74
CA LEU A 103 -10.15 7.61 12.49
C LEU A 103 -10.76 9.01 12.63
N PRO A 104 -10.36 9.99 11.81
CA PRO A 104 -10.79 11.36 12.05
C PRO A 104 -12.26 11.52 11.66
N ASN A 105 -13.03 12.18 12.50
CA ASN A 105 -14.45 12.40 12.24
C ASN A 105 -14.61 13.29 11.01
N SER A 106 -15.66 13.02 10.23
CA SER A 106 -15.97 13.79 9.01
C SER A 106 -16.12 15.30 9.27
N ALA A 107 -16.38 15.70 10.52
CA ALA A 107 -16.56 17.08 10.95
C ALA A 107 -15.25 17.87 11.15
N GLU A 108 -14.09 17.23 11.21
CA GLU A 108 -12.83 17.89 11.64
C GLU A 108 -11.97 18.41 10.49
N ARG A 109 -12.43 18.33 9.23
CA ARG A 109 -11.64 18.64 8.02
C ARG A 109 -12.22 19.74 7.13
N SER A 110 -12.59 20.86 7.74
CA SER A 110 -12.84 22.12 7.02
C SER A 110 -12.14 23.29 7.71
N ARG A 111 -10.80 23.26 7.78
CA ARG A 111 -9.93 24.43 7.95
C ARG A 111 -8.64 24.21 7.20
#